data_AF-A0A520CU60-F1
#
_entry.id   AF-A0A520CU60-F1
#
_cell.length_a   1.000
_cell.length_b   1.000
_cell.length_c   1.000
_cell.angle_alpha   90.00
_cell.angle_beta   90.00
_cell.angle_gamma   90.00
#
_symmetry.space_group_name_H-M   'P 1'
#
loop_
_entity.id
_entity.type
_entity.pdbx_description
1 polymer ?
#
loop_
_entity_poly.entity_id
_entity_poly.type
_entity_poly.pdbx_seq_one_letter_code
_entity_poly.pdbx_strand_id
1 'polypeptide(L)'
;MKTTIRLALLLSFGAILASCGGKDEKAAQAAAAAAMPQQYPVFTVNTQATTLDSDYPATIQGIENVDIRPKVDGFIERIFVDEGALVKEGQLLFTINAPQYEQQVRTAAAAISSAEADVNAAQLQVNKTKPLVDKDIISKYELESAQLTLQSRRAA
;
A
#
# COMPACT_ATOMS: atom_id res chain seq x y z
N MET A 1 76.60 -64.77 -82.50
CA MET A 1 76.04 -63.41 -82.36
C MET A 1 74.95 -63.20 -83.41
N LYS A 2 73.68 -63.13 -83.02
CA LYS A 2 72.50 -62.58 -83.77
C LYS A 2 71.15 -62.99 -83.15
N THR A 3 71.18 -63.82 -82.09
CA THR A 3 70.03 -64.32 -81.32
C THR A 3 69.50 -63.37 -80.23
N THR A 4 70.05 -62.16 -80.08
CA THR A 4 69.69 -61.21 -79.01
C THR A 4 68.73 -60.08 -79.42
N ILE A 5 68.38 -59.94 -80.71
CA ILE A 5 67.47 -58.88 -81.21
C ILE A 5 65.99 -59.30 -81.26
N ARG A 6 65.69 -60.60 -81.26
CA ARG A 6 64.29 -61.10 -81.25
C ARG A 6 63.65 -61.19 -79.87
N LEU A 7 64.42 -61.00 -78.80
CA LEU A 7 63.96 -61.15 -77.40
C LEU A 7 63.46 -59.84 -76.77
N ALA A 8 63.80 -58.68 -77.34
CA ALA A 8 63.43 -57.36 -76.79
C ALA A 8 62.10 -56.80 -77.30
N LEU A 9 61.58 -57.29 -78.44
CA LEU A 9 60.33 -56.79 -79.05
C LEU A 9 59.07 -57.56 -78.59
N LEU A 10 59.25 -58.71 -77.93
CA LEU A 10 58.15 -59.56 -77.41
C LEU A 10 57.76 -59.23 -75.96
N LEU A 11 58.52 -58.37 -75.27
CA LEU A 11 58.28 -57.99 -73.87
C LEU A 11 57.40 -56.73 -73.72
N SER A 12 57.17 -55.97 -74.78
CA SER A 12 56.41 -54.69 -74.75
C SER A 12 54.92 -54.81 -75.06
N PHE A 13 54.44 -55.98 -75.50
CA PHE A 13 53.02 -56.19 -75.86
C PHE A 13 52.19 -56.89 -74.75
N GLY A 14 52.82 -57.38 -73.68
CA GLY A 14 52.16 -58.08 -72.56
C GLY A 14 51.60 -57.18 -71.45
N ALA A 15 51.94 -55.90 -71.42
CA ALA A 15 51.58 -55.00 -70.31
C ALA A 15 50.15 -54.40 -70.40
N ILE A 16 49.41 -54.65 -71.48
CA ILE A 16 48.12 -53.99 -71.74
C ILE A 16 46.90 -54.87 -71.35
N LEU A 17 47.09 -56.16 -71.08
CA LEU A 17 45.96 -57.09 -70.79
C LEU A 17 45.71 -57.40 -69.30
N ALA A 18 46.46 -56.83 -68.36
CA ALA A 18 46.31 -57.11 -66.92
C ALA A 18 45.51 -56.06 -66.12
N SER A 19 44.79 -55.13 -66.78
CA SER A 19 44.12 -54.01 -66.09
C SER A 19 42.59 -54.11 -65.95
N CYS A 20 41.95 -55.21 -66.34
CA CYS A 20 40.49 -55.34 -66.18
C CYS A 20 40.10 -56.69 -65.60
N GLY A 21 39.76 -56.72 -64.29
CA GLY A 21 39.09 -57.86 -63.67
C GLY A 21 39.24 -57.93 -62.15
N GLY A 22 38.24 -57.45 -61.40
CA GLY A 22 38.04 -57.81 -59.99
C GLY A 22 37.54 -56.68 -59.09
N LYS A 23 36.21 -56.53 -58.95
CA LYS A 23 35.62 -55.64 -57.93
C LYS A 23 34.13 -55.90 -57.62
N ASP A 24 33.75 -57.13 -57.25
CA ASP A 24 32.36 -57.46 -56.87
C ASP A 24 32.16 -58.15 -55.50
N GLU A 25 33.18 -58.23 -54.62
CA GLU A 25 33.00 -58.79 -53.26
C GLU A 25 32.96 -57.75 -52.12
N LYS A 26 33.28 -56.47 -52.39
CA LYS A 26 33.27 -55.41 -51.35
C LYS A 26 31.92 -54.73 -51.12
N ALA A 27 30.94 -54.93 -51.99
CA ALA A 27 29.63 -54.28 -51.88
C ALA A 27 28.70 -54.95 -50.85
N ALA A 28 28.82 -56.27 -50.64
CA ALA A 28 27.96 -57.01 -49.72
C ALA A 28 28.31 -56.77 -48.23
N GLN A 29 29.58 -56.50 -47.91
CA GLN A 29 30.02 -56.24 -46.53
C GLN A 29 29.69 -54.79 -46.07
N ALA A 30 29.53 -53.85 -47.00
CA ALA A 30 29.26 -52.44 -46.70
C ALA A 30 27.78 -52.17 -46.37
N ALA A 31 26.85 -52.99 -46.88
CA ALA A 31 25.42 -52.84 -46.62
C ALA A 31 25.01 -53.30 -45.21
N ALA A 32 25.75 -54.23 -44.60
CA ALA A 32 25.46 -54.74 -43.24
C ALA A 32 25.97 -53.81 -42.12
N ALA A 33 26.96 -52.95 -42.39
CA ALA A 33 27.49 -51.98 -41.43
C ALA A 33 26.68 -50.66 -41.37
N ALA A 34 25.86 -50.37 -42.38
CA ALA A 34 25.04 -49.17 -42.46
C ALA A 34 23.71 -49.25 -41.67
N ALA A 35 23.40 -50.41 -41.07
CA ALA A 35 22.17 -50.66 -40.32
C ALA A 35 22.37 -50.73 -38.80
N MET A 36 23.52 -50.31 -38.26
CA MET A 36 23.71 -50.19 -36.82
C MET A 36 23.39 -48.76 -36.36
N PRO A 37 22.43 -48.57 -35.42
CA PRO A 37 22.09 -47.25 -34.92
C PRO A 37 23.33 -46.62 -34.26
N GLN A 38 23.64 -45.39 -34.68
CA GLN A 38 24.74 -44.61 -34.13
C GLN A 38 24.49 -44.39 -32.63
N GLN A 39 25.43 -44.79 -31.78
CA GLN A 39 25.31 -44.62 -30.34
C GLN A 39 25.64 -43.18 -29.97
N TYR A 40 24.69 -42.49 -29.33
CA TYR A 40 24.87 -41.13 -28.84
C TYR A 40 24.96 -41.14 -27.31
N PRO A 41 25.84 -40.32 -26.71
CA PRO A 41 25.87 -40.15 -25.27
C PRO A 41 24.56 -39.52 -24.81
N VAL A 42 23.86 -40.22 -23.91
CA VAL A 42 22.65 -39.75 -23.25
C VAL A 42 22.90 -39.60 -21.75
N PHE A 43 22.19 -38.68 -21.11
CA PHE A 43 22.15 -38.57 -19.66
C PHE A 43 20.71 -38.62 -19.18
N THR A 44 20.49 -39.19 -17.99
CA THR A 44 19.16 -39.30 -17.38
C THR A 44 18.90 -38.08 -16.52
N VAL A 45 17.83 -37.33 -16.81
CA VAL A 45 17.37 -36.20 -15.99
C VAL A 45 16.54 -36.75 -14.84
N ASN A 46 16.96 -36.49 -13.61
CA ASN A 46 16.16 -36.79 -12.42
C ASN A 46 15.43 -35.52 -11.97
N THR A 47 14.11 -35.58 -11.88
CA THR A 47 13.31 -34.50 -11.32
C THR A 47 13.53 -34.43 -9.82
N GLN A 48 13.99 -33.29 -9.33
CA GLN A 48 14.04 -33.02 -7.89
C GLN A 48 13.13 -31.84 -7.59
N ALA A 49 12.45 -31.89 -6.43
CA ALA A 49 11.67 -30.77 -5.96
C ALA A 49 12.64 -29.63 -5.61
N THR A 50 12.46 -28.49 -6.27
CA THR A 50 13.22 -27.28 -6.00
C THR A 50 12.26 -26.14 -5.76
N THR A 51 12.55 -25.33 -4.76
CA THR A 51 11.83 -24.08 -4.52
C THR A 51 12.38 -23.06 -5.51
N LEU A 52 11.49 -22.38 -6.25
CA LEU A 52 11.85 -21.21 -7.03
C LEU A 52 11.46 -19.99 -6.22
N ASP A 53 12.46 -19.23 -5.79
CA ASP A 53 12.24 -17.92 -5.19
C ASP A 53 12.10 -16.87 -6.30
N SER A 54 11.28 -15.86 -6.05
CA SER A 54 11.10 -14.74 -6.98
C SER A 54 11.09 -13.45 -6.18
N ASP A 55 12.06 -12.59 -6.47
CA ASP A 55 12.21 -11.30 -5.80
C ASP A 55 11.35 -10.26 -6.49
N TYR A 56 10.50 -9.61 -5.70
CA TYR A 56 9.66 -8.50 -6.16
C TYR A 56 9.96 -7.26 -5.34
N PRO A 57 10.12 -6.09 -5.98
CA PRO A 57 10.23 -4.84 -5.25
C PRO A 57 8.92 -4.57 -4.51
N ALA A 58 9.02 -4.29 -3.22
CA ALA A 58 7.89 -3.89 -2.37
C ALA A 58 8.19 -2.57 -1.68
N THR A 59 7.16 -1.74 -1.51
CA THR A 59 7.25 -0.51 -0.72
C THR A 59 6.45 -0.72 0.57
N ILE A 60 7.10 -0.47 1.70
CA ILE A 60 6.45 -0.53 3.01
C ILE A 60 5.94 0.85 3.38
N GLN A 61 4.72 0.92 3.91
CA GLN A 61 4.10 2.15 4.41
C GLN A 61 3.63 1.95 5.85
N GLY A 62 3.44 3.04 6.59
CA GLY A 62 2.77 2.99 7.89
C GLY A 62 1.37 2.39 7.76
N ILE A 63 0.94 1.64 8.78
CA ILE A 63 -0.42 1.07 8.84
C ILE A 63 -1.45 2.20 8.70
N GLU A 64 -1.17 3.32 9.36
CA GLU A 64 -1.91 4.57 9.21
C GLU A 64 -0.92 5.72 9.06
N ASN A 65 -1.19 6.61 8.11
CA ASN A 65 -0.44 7.85 7.94
C ASN A 65 -1.42 9.01 8.16
N VAL A 66 -1.17 9.82 9.18
CA VAL A 66 -2.05 10.93 9.57
C VAL A 66 -1.26 12.23 9.59
N ASP A 67 -1.73 13.21 8.80
CA ASP A 67 -1.22 14.57 8.84
C ASP A 67 -1.79 15.32 10.04
N ILE A 68 -0.92 15.79 10.94
CA ILE A 68 -1.33 16.63 12.07
C ILE A 68 -1.46 18.08 11.59
N ARG A 69 -2.68 18.63 11.72
CA ARG A 69 -3.01 20.01 11.32
C ARG A 69 -3.71 20.74 12.47
N PRO A 70 -3.45 22.05 12.66
CA PRO A 70 -4.16 22.83 13.65
C PRO A 70 -5.64 22.97 13.26
N LYS A 71 -6.54 22.85 14.24
CA LYS A 71 -8.00 23.05 14.04
C LYS A 71 -8.42 24.51 14.14
N VAL A 72 -7.55 25.37 14.66
CA VAL A 72 -7.79 26.79 14.91
C VAL A 72 -6.63 27.60 14.35
N ASP A 73 -6.94 28.79 13.85
CA ASP A 73 -5.94 29.73 13.38
C ASP A 73 -5.23 30.40 14.56
N GLY A 74 -3.92 30.55 14.45
CA GLY A 74 -3.11 31.21 15.46
C GLY A 74 -1.62 31.06 15.18
N PHE A 75 -0.80 31.44 16.15
CA PHE A 75 0.65 31.34 16.06
C PHE A 75 1.15 30.22 16.96
N ILE A 76 2.15 29.46 16.52
CA ILE A 76 2.79 28.44 17.36
C ILE A 76 3.55 29.16 18.48
N GLU A 77 3.15 28.90 19.72
CA GLU A 77 3.80 29.45 20.91
C GLU A 77 4.95 28.55 21.37
N ARG A 78 4.73 27.24 21.36
CA ARG A 78 5.71 26.25 21.80
C ARG A 78 5.53 24.92 21.09
N ILE A 79 6.66 24.27 20.84
CA ILE A 79 6.78 22.91 20.33
C ILE A 79 7.28 22.03 21.49
N PHE A 80 6.61 20.91 21.75
CA PHE A 80 6.92 19.99 22.85
C PHE A 80 7.52 18.65 22.40
N VAL A 81 7.69 18.48 21.09
CA VAL A 81 8.12 17.23 20.48
C VAL A 81 9.24 17.49 19.47
N ASP A 82 10.25 16.63 19.48
CA ASP A 82 11.34 16.64 18.52
C ASP A 82 10.97 15.81 17.27
N GLU A 83 11.58 16.13 16.14
CA GLU A 83 11.38 15.39 14.90
C GLU A 83 11.77 13.92 15.05
N GLY A 84 10.89 13.01 14.62
CA GLY A 84 11.10 11.56 14.72
C GLY A 84 10.84 10.96 16.10
N ALA A 85 10.44 11.74 17.10
CA ALA A 85 10.07 11.23 18.41
C ALA A 85 8.77 10.40 18.38
N LEU A 86 8.72 9.36 19.21
CA LEU A 86 7.51 8.55 19.37
C LEU A 86 6.50 9.29 20.26
N VAL A 87 5.30 9.51 19.73
CA VAL A 87 4.21 10.21 20.43
C VAL A 87 3.04 9.27 20.68
N LYS A 88 2.22 9.60 21.68
CA LYS A 88 0.99 8.88 22.01
C LYS A 88 -0.24 9.73 21.71
N GLU A 89 -1.38 9.06 21.55
CA GLU A 89 -2.66 9.74 21.43
C GLU A 89 -2.91 10.66 22.64
N GLY A 90 -3.39 11.89 22.37
CA GLY A 90 -3.68 12.89 23.39
C GLY A 90 -2.45 13.61 23.96
N GLN A 91 -1.24 13.27 23.54
CA GLN A 91 -0.03 13.97 23.95
C GLN A 91 -0.01 15.40 23.38
N LEU A 92 0.33 16.39 24.22
CA LEU A 92 0.51 17.76 23.79
C LEU A 92 1.75 17.86 22.88
N LEU A 93 1.52 18.22 21.61
CA LEU A 93 2.59 18.39 20.62
C LEU A 93 2.96 19.85 20.43
N PHE A 94 1.95 20.72 20.33
CA PHE A 94 2.08 22.14 20.04
C PHE A 94 1.11 22.96 20.89
N THR A 95 1.56 24.08 21.42
CA THR A 95 0.67 25.12 21.96
C THR A 95 0.52 26.21 20.92
N ILE A 96 -0.73 26.59 20.65
CA ILE A 96 -1.08 27.67 19.72
C ILE A 96 -1.58 28.86 20.54
N ASN A 97 -0.96 30.01 20.33
CA ASN A 97 -1.45 31.28 20.86
C ASN A 97 -2.49 31.86 19.91
N ALA A 98 -3.73 31.96 20.38
CA ALA A 98 -4.86 32.39 19.56
C ALA A 98 -5.78 33.33 20.37
N PRO A 99 -5.37 34.61 20.57
CA PRO A 99 -6.03 35.51 21.50
C PRO A 99 -7.49 35.82 21.09
N GLN A 100 -7.81 35.73 19.80
CA GLN A 100 -9.18 35.91 19.31
C GLN A 100 -10.13 34.82 19.83
N TYR A 101 -9.68 33.57 19.87
CA TYR A 101 -10.48 32.47 20.41
C TYR A 101 -10.65 32.60 21.92
N GLU A 102 -9.60 33.02 22.63
CA GLU A 102 -9.72 33.27 24.07
C GLU A 102 -10.73 34.38 24.39
N GLN A 103 -10.74 35.46 23.60
CA GLN A 103 -11.74 36.52 23.74
C GLN A 103 -13.14 35.99 23.45
N GLN A 104 -13.32 35.19 22.40
CA GLN A 104 -14.62 34.57 22.09
C GLN A 104 -15.12 33.68 23.22
N VAL A 105 -14.24 32.89 23.84
CA VAL A 105 -14.58 32.08 25.02
C VAL A 105 -15.01 32.98 26.19
N ARG A 106 -14.30 34.07 26.45
CA ARG A 106 -14.68 35.04 27.50
C ARG A 106 -16.04 35.69 27.21
N THR A 107 -16.29 36.11 25.97
CA THR A 107 -17.57 36.70 25.57
C THR A 107 -18.71 35.69 25.69
N ALA A 108 -18.51 34.45 25.26
CA ALA A 108 -19.50 33.38 25.39
C ALA A 108 -19.79 33.06 26.86
N ALA A 109 -18.76 32.99 27.70
CA ALA A 109 -18.94 32.78 29.14
C ALA A 109 -19.73 33.92 29.81
N ALA A 110 -19.45 35.17 29.43
CA ALA A 110 -20.20 36.33 29.91
C ALA A 110 -21.67 36.31 29.44
N ALA A 111 -21.92 35.88 28.19
CA ALA A 111 -23.27 35.72 27.67
C ALA A 111 -24.06 34.64 28.42
N ILE A 112 -23.42 33.50 28.72
CA ILE A 112 -24.01 32.43 29.55
C ILE A 112 -24.35 32.98 30.94
N SER A 113 -23.42 33.68 31.59
CA SER A 113 -23.64 34.26 32.91
C SER A 113 -24.80 35.27 32.92
N SER A 114 -24.93 36.09 31.87
CA SER A 114 -26.04 37.01 31.71
C SER A 114 -27.39 36.28 31.53
N ALA A 115 -27.42 35.23 30.70
CA ALA A 115 -28.62 34.44 30.48
C ALA A 115 -29.06 33.70 31.75
N GLU A 116 -28.12 33.15 32.51
CA GLU A 116 -28.39 32.55 33.81
C GLU A 116 -28.98 33.57 34.81
N ALA A 117 -28.43 34.79 34.84
CA ALA A 117 -28.97 35.86 35.67
C ALA A 117 -30.41 36.23 35.29
N ASP A 118 -30.71 36.31 34.00
CA ASP A 118 -32.06 36.59 33.49
C ASP A 118 -33.07 35.48 33.86
N VAL A 119 -32.66 34.21 33.73
CA VAL A 119 -33.48 33.06 34.15
C VAL A 119 -33.73 33.11 35.66
N ASN A 120 -32.69 33.39 36.45
CA ASN A 120 -32.82 33.49 37.90
C ASN A 120 -33.73 34.64 38.32
N ALA A 121 -33.65 35.80 37.65
CA ALA A 121 -34.53 36.94 37.89
C ALA A 121 -35.99 36.60 37.56
N ALA A 122 -36.25 35.96 36.41
CA ALA A 122 -37.58 35.52 36.03
C ALA A 122 -38.13 34.44 36.99
N GLN A 123 -37.28 33.52 37.45
CA GLN A 123 -37.67 32.51 38.43
C GLN A 123 -38.02 33.13 39.79
N LEU A 124 -37.25 34.13 40.22
CA LEU A 124 -37.54 34.88 41.43
C LEU A 124 -38.89 35.59 41.33
N GLN A 125 -39.22 36.15 40.15
CA GLN A 125 -40.51 36.79 39.91
C GLN A 125 -41.66 35.78 40.06
N VAL A 126 -41.57 34.61 39.43
CA VAL A 126 -42.58 33.54 39.60
C VAL A 126 -42.73 33.13 41.07
N ASN A 127 -41.60 32.97 41.78
CA ASN A 127 -41.60 32.57 43.19
C ASN A 127 -42.26 33.61 44.10
N LYS A 128 -42.15 34.90 43.77
CA LYS A 128 -42.81 35.99 44.51
C LYS A 128 -44.30 36.10 44.17
N THR A 129 -44.65 35.96 42.90
CA THR A 129 -46.03 36.12 42.40
C THR A 129 -46.93 34.97 42.84
N LYS A 130 -46.43 33.73 42.85
CA LYS A 130 -47.20 32.54 43.21
C LYS A 130 -47.92 32.65 44.57
N PRO A 131 -47.25 32.92 45.71
CA PRO A 131 -47.92 33.02 47.01
C PRO A 131 -48.86 34.23 47.12
N LEU A 132 -48.72 35.25 46.27
CA LEU A 132 -49.63 36.40 46.25
C LEU A 132 -50.93 36.07 45.50
N VAL A 133 -50.85 35.27 44.43
CA VAL A 133 -52.05 34.71 43.76
C VAL A 133 -52.75 33.71 44.67
N ASP A 134 -52.01 32.85 45.36
CA ASP A 134 -52.60 31.86 46.28
C ASP A 134 -53.37 32.51 47.46
N LYS A 135 -53.05 33.77 47.76
CA LYS A 135 -53.74 34.60 48.77
C LYS A 135 -54.78 35.55 48.16
N ASP A 136 -55.10 35.40 46.87
CA ASP A 136 -56.03 36.26 46.10
C ASP A 136 -55.67 37.77 46.15
N ILE A 137 -54.39 38.11 46.33
CA ILE A 137 -53.91 39.51 46.38
C ILE A 137 -53.73 40.08 44.97
N ILE A 138 -53.40 39.22 44.00
CA ILE A 138 -53.15 39.59 42.60
C ILE A 138 -53.81 38.60 41.64
N SER A 139 -54.00 39.00 40.38
CA SER A 139 -54.66 38.19 39.34
C SER A 139 -53.84 36.97 38.91
N LYS A 140 -54.53 35.87 38.57
CA LYS A 140 -53.93 34.65 37.99
C LYS A 140 -53.19 34.92 36.67
N TYR A 141 -53.64 35.90 35.90
CA TYR A 141 -52.98 36.32 34.65
C TYR A 141 -51.53 36.78 34.90
N GLU A 142 -51.27 37.42 36.04
CA GLU A 142 -49.93 37.91 36.41
C GLU A 142 -48.95 36.74 36.63
N LEU A 143 -49.43 35.65 37.24
CA LEU A 143 -48.63 34.44 37.43
C LEU A 143 -48.35 33.74 36.11
N GLU A 144 -49.34 33.63 35.24
CA GLU A 144 -49.17 33.03 33.90
C GLU A 144 -48.18 33.83 33.05
N SER A 145 -48.29 35.16 33.04
CA SER A 145 -47.33 36.06 32.38
C SER A 145 -45.90 35.88 32.91
N ALA A 146 -45.73 35.79 34.23
CA ALA A 146 -44.43 35.54 34.85
C ALA A 146 -43.87 34.15 34.47
N GLN A 147 -44.72 33.12 34.40
CA GLN A 147 -44.32 31.77 33.97
C GLN A 147 -43.89 31.73 32.50
N LEU A 148 -44.62 32.39 31.62
CA LEU A 148 -44.25 32.50 30.20
C LEU A 148 -42.93 33.26 30.02
N THR A 149 -42.71 34.30 30.83
CA THR A 149 -41.43 35.02 30.85
C THR A 149 -40.29 34.12 31.31
N LEU A 150 -40.48 33.33 32.37
CA LEU A 150 -39.48 32.35 32.80
C LEU A 150 -39.20 31.30 31.71
N GLN A 151 -40.24 30.81 31.05
CA GLN A 151 -40.11 29.83 29.97
C GLN A 151 -39.34 30.41 28.78
N SER A 152 -39.61 31.66 28.40
CA SER A 152 -38.89 32.32 27.30
C SER A 152 -37.41 32.54 27.63
N ARG A 153 -37.08 32.94 28.87
CA ARG A 153 -35.68 33.10 29.31
C ARG A 153 -34.91 31.79 29.41
N ARG A 154 -35.58 30.68 29.72
CA ARG A 154 -34.96 29.34 29.73
C ARG A 154 -34.70 28.75 28.35
N ALA A 155 -35.46 29.19 27.35
CA ALA A 155 -35.34 28.71 25.99
C ALA A 155 -34.35 29.54 25.14
N ALA A 156 -34.08 30.77 25.57
CA ALA A 156 -33.07 31.66 24.99
C ALA A 156 -31.65 31.25 25.41
#